data_AF-A0A497RIW6-F1
#
_entry.id   AF-A0A497RIW6-F1
#
_cell.length_a   1.000
_cell.length_b   1.000
_cell.length_c   1.000
_cell.angle_alpha   90.00
_cell.angle_beta   90.00
_cell.angle_gamma   90.00
#
_symmetry.space_group_name_H-M   'P 1'
#
loop_
_entity.id
_entity.type
_entity.pdbx_description
1 polymer ?
#
loop_
_entity_poly.entity_id
_entity_poly.type
_entity_poly.pdbx_seq_one_letter_code
_entity_poly.pdbx_strand_id
1 'polypeptide(L)' 'MWIGKRIRIERIINRETGNTVIVPMDHGVSMGAIEGLRDMPKIINAVAEGGANAVVLHKGMVIHGHRGYGRDIG' A
#
# COMPACT_ATOMS: atom_id res chain seq x y z
N MET A 1 20.91 0.38 -13.16
CA MET A 1 19.68 -0.22 -12.58
C MET A 1 18.86 -0.81 -13.73
N TRP A 2 18.46 -2.09 -13.67
CA TRP A 2 17.70 -2.75 -14.74
C TRP A 2 16.29 -2.13 -14.94
N ILE A 3 15.77 -2.16 -16.17
CA ILE A 3 14.47 -1.55 -16.55
C ILE A 3 13.31 -1.99 -15.64
N GLY A 4 13.23 -3.28 -15.30
CA GLY A 4 12.18 -3.80 -14.43
C GLY A 4 12.24 -3.30 -12.98
N LYS A 5 13.42 -2.97 -12.46
CA LYS A 5 13.54 -2.34 -11.13
C LYS A 5 13.02 -0.91 -11.18
N ARG A 6 13.34 -0.17 -12.25
CA ARG A 6 12.88 1.20 -12.45
C ARG A 6 11.35 1.29 -12.54
N ILE A 7 10.72 0.41 -13.33
CA ILE A 7 9.25 0.33 -13.45
C ILE A 7 8.58 0.14 -12.08
N ARG A 8 9.12 -0.75 -11.22
CA ARG A 8 8.54 -0.99 -9.87
C ARG A 8 8.68 0.23 -8.96
N ILE A 9 9.84 0.89 -8.98
CA ILE A 9 10.08 2.10 -8.19
C ILE A 9 9.12 3.23 -8.61
N GLU A 10 8.88 3.38 -9.91
CA GLU A 10 7.96 4.39 -10.46
C GLU A 10 6.48 4.16 -10.09
N ARG A 11 6.11 2.98 -9.56
CA ARG A 11 4.77 2.73 -9.00
C ARG A 11 4.62 3.23 -7.56
N ILE A 12 5.73 3.37 -6.84
CA ILE A 12 5.76 3.76 -5.42
C ILE A 12 6.04 5.27 -5.28
N ILE A 13 6.83 5.85 -6.19
CA ILE A 13 7.20 7.27 -6.14
C ILE A 13 6.26 8.07 -7.05
N ASN A 14 5.71 9.18 -6.52
CA ASN A 14 4.94 10.12 -7.34
C ASN A 14 5.89 10.78 -8.36
N ARG A 15 5.61 10.56 -9.66
CA ARG A 15 6.47 11.02 -10.76
C ARG A 15 6.52 12.53 -10.94
N GLU A 16 5.49 13.25 -10.49
CA GLU A 16 5.40 14.70 -10.62
C GLU A 16 6.19 15.41 -9.52
N THR A 17 6.12 14.87 -8.29
CA THR A 17 6.72 15.51 -7.11
C THR A 17 8.06 14.91 -6.71
N GLY A 18 8.38 13.69 -7.15
CA GLY A 18 9.53 12.92 -6.68
C GLY A 18 9.39 12.38 -5.25
N ASN A 19 8.28 12.66 -4.56
CA ASN A 19 8.03 12.26 -3.19
C ASN A 19 7.18 10.99 -3.10
N THR A 20 7.19 10.34 -1.94
CA THR A 20 6.33 9.19 -1.65
C THR A 20 5.85 9.24 -0.20
N VAL A 21 4.58 8.93 0.01
CA VAL A 21 4.00 8.66 1.33
C VAL A 21 3.66 7.18 1.40
N ILE A 22 4.29 6.49 2.35
CA ILE A 22 4.13 5.05 2.55
C ILE A 22 3.53 4.81 3.93
N VAL A 23 2.42 4.07 4.00
CA VAL A 23 1.76 3.74 5.26
C VAL A 23 2.08 2.29 5.66
N PRO A 24 2.78 2.05 6.78
CA PRO A 24 3.03 0.70 7.26
C PRO A 24 1.76 0.12 7.92
N MET A 25 1.40 -1.10 7.54
CA MET A 25 0.19 -1.80 7.99
C MET A 25 0.45 -3.29 8.29
N ASP A 26 1.70 -3.65 8.58
CA ASP A 26 2.18 -5.02 8.79
C ASP A 26 2.05 -5.49 10.25
N HIS A 27 1.68 -4.61 11.18
CA HIS A 27 1.57 -4.95 12.60
C HIS A 27 0.55 -6.06 12.92
N GLY A 28 -0.41 -6.33 12.04
CA GLY A 28 -1.45 -7.34 12.25
C GLY A 28 -0.94 -8.78 12.40
N VAL A 29 0.25 -9.10 11.90
CA VAL A 29 0.85 -10.45 12.07
C VAL A 29 1.35 -10.67 13.49
N SER A 30 1.90 -9.65 14.14
CA SER A 30 2.40 -9.77 15.52
C SER A 30 1.30 -9.50 16.55
N MET A 31 0.38 -8.58 16.26
CA MET A 31 -0.60 -8.08 17.22
C MET A 31 -2.02 -8.64 17.01
N GLY A 32 -2.24 -9.42 15.95
CA GLY A 32 -3.57 -9.85 15.53
C GLY A 32 -4.41 -8.71 14.96
N ALA A 33 -5.73 -8.93 14.84
CA ALA A 33 -6.69 -7.97 14.27
C ALA A 33 -7.01 -6.83 15.25
N ILE A 34 -6.03 -5.96 15.49
CA ILE A 34 -6.18 -4.72 16.25
C ILE A 34 -7.16 -3.76 15.57
N GLU A 35 -7.71 -2.83 16.34
CA GLU A 35 -8.59 -1.78 15.81
C GLU A 35 -7.93 -1.06 14.63
N GLY A 36 -8.69 -0.82 13.56
CA GLY A 36 -8.19 -0.28 12.29
C GLY A 36 -7.70 -1.32 11.28
N LEU A 37 -7.28 -2.53 11.69
CA LEU A 37 -6.81 -3.59 10.80
C LEU A 37 -7.78 -4.77 10.65
N ARG A 38 -8.95 -4.70 11.29
CA ARG A 38 -9.99 -5.75 11.23
C ARG A 38 -10.59 -5.93 9.84
N ASP A 39 -10.68 -4.85 9.08
CA ASP A 39 -11.20 -4.81 7.71
C ASP A 39 -10.15 -4.18 6.81
N MET A 40 -9.20 -5.02 6.37
CA MET A 40 -8.05 -4.60 5.57
C MET A 40 -8.43 -3.89 4.26
N PRO A 41 -9.39 -4.39 3.44
CA PRO A 41 -9.81 -3.69 2.23
C PRO A 41 -10.31 -2.27 2.51
N LYS A 42 -11.13 -2.10 3.56
CA LYS A 42 -11.68 -0.79 3.92
C LYS A 42 -10.60 0.19 4.31
N ILE A 43 -9.67 -0.20 5.19
CA ILE A 43 -8.62 0.71 5.66
C ILE A 43 -7.59 1.02 4.55
N ILE A 44 -7.23 0.05 3.72
CA ILE A 44 -6.36 0.27 2.56
C ILE A 44 -7.02 1.25 1.58
N ASN A 45 -8.34 1.14 1.39
CA ASN A 45 -9.07 2.10 0.56
C ASN A 45 -9.00 3.52 1.15
N ALA A 46 -9.27 3.67 2.44
CA ALA A 46 -9.21 4.96 3.12
C ALA A 46 -7.80 5.58 3.03
N VAL A 47 -6.75 4.78 3.19
CA VAL A 47 -5.35 5.22 3.06
C VAL A 47 -5.03 5.70 1.63
N ALA A 48 -5.48 4.95 0.61
CA ALA A 48 -5.30 5.35 -0.77
C ALA A 48 -6.08 6.62 -1.14
N GLU A 49 -7.32 6.76 -0.65
CA GLU A 49 -8.13 7.97 -0.82
C GLU A 49 -7.52 9.18 -0.08
N GLY A 50 -6.86 8.94 1.05
CA GLY A 50 -6.07 9.94 1.78
C GLY A 50 -4.80 10.40 1.07
N GLY A 51 -4.45 9.79 -0.08
CA GLY A 51 -3.33 10.22 -0.92
C GLY A 51 -2.01 9.48 -0.69
N ALA A 52 -2.01 8.38 0.06
CA ALA A 52 -0.82 7.53 0.17
C ALA A 52 -0.44 6.93 -1.19
N ASN A 53 0.86 6.76 -1.42
CA ASN A 53 1.39 6.17 -2.66
C ASN A 53 1.56 4.67 -2.57
N ALA A 54 1.85 4.14 -1.38
CA ALA A 54 2.06 2.72 -1.16
C ALA A 54 1.71 2.30 0.28
N VAL A 55 1.47 1.00 0.48
CA VAL A 55 1.36 0.39 1.81
C VAL A 55 2.38 -0.71 2.00
N VAL A 56 2.86 -0.88 3.24
CA VAL A 56 3.69 -2.04 3.61
C VAL A 56 2.84 -3.07 4.32
N LEU A 57 2.79 -4.27 3.77
CA LEU A 57 1.99 -5.39 4.27
C LEU A 57 2.84 -6.65 4.38
N HIS A 58 2.44 -7.55 5.27
CA HIS A 58 2.92 -8.93 5.22
C HIS A 58 2.31 -9.69 4.06
N LYS A 59 3.07 -10.64 3.49
CA LYS A 59 2.69 -11.46 2.32
C LYS A 59 1.30 -12.10 2.41
N GLY A 60 0.87 -12.49 3.62
CA GLY A 60 -0.45 -13.10 3.84
C GLY A 60 -1.62 -12.14 3.61
N MET A 61 -1.38 -10.83 3.69
CA MET A 61 -2.40 -9.78 3.56
C MET A 61 -2.45 -9.17 2.15
N VAL A 62 -1.59 -9.59 1.23
CA VAL A 62 -1.47 -9.01 -0.13
C VAL A 62 -2.78 -9.05 -0.91
N ILE A 63 -3.62 -10.07 -0.69
CA ILE A 63 -4.94 -10.17 -1.34
C ILE A 63 -5.86 -8.98 -1.04
N HIS A 64 -5.69 -8.34 0.11
CA HIS A 64 -6.48 -7.18 0.52
C HIS A 64 -5.90 -5.87 -0.04
N GLY A 65 -4.62 -5.87 -0.43
CA GLY A 65 -3.96 -4.74 -1.10
C GLY A 65 -4.15 -4.73 -2.61
N HIS A 66 -4.44 -5.88 -3.23
CA HIS A 66 -4.73 -5.94 -4.66
C HIS A 66 -6.11 -5.36 -4.95
N ARG A 67 -6.14 -4.18 -5.56
CA ARG A 67 -7.37 -3.49 -5.96
C ARG A 67 -7.62 -3.65 -7.45
N GLY A 68 -8.86 -3.95 -7.81
CA GLY A 68 -9.37 -3.88 -9.19
C GLY A 68 -10.14 -2.60 -9.50
N TYR A 69 -10.15 -1.63 -8.58
CA TYR A 69 -10.95 -0.41 -8.64
C TYR A 69 -10.32 0.73 -7.83
N GLY A 70 -10.66 1.98 -8.17
CA GLY A 70 -10.20 3.18 -7.47
C GLY A 70 -8.75 3.56 -7.80
N ARG A 71 -8.16 4.43 -6.98
CA ARG A 71 -6.78 4.91 -7.16
C ARG A 71 -5.80 3.77 -6.87
N ASP A 72 -4.85 3.55 -7.79
CA ASP A 72 -3.81 2.53 -7.65
C ASP A 72 -2.89 2.90 -6.49
N ILE A 73 -2.51 1.91 -5.68
CA ILE A 73 -1.59 2.05 -4.55
C ILE A 73 -0.50 0.97 -4.68
N GLY A 74 0.75 1.39 -4.48
CA GLY A 74 1.94 0.54 -4.56
C GLY A 74 2.07 -0.46 -3.43
#